data_AF-A0A922SJW9-F1
#
_entry.id   AF-A0A922SJW9-F1
#
_cell.length_a   1.000
_cell.length_b   1.000
_cell.length_c   1.000
_cell.angle_alpha   90.00
_cell.angle_beta   90.00
_cell.angle_gamma   90.00
#
_symmetry.space_group_name_H-M   'P 1'
#
loop_
_entity.id
_entity.type
_entity.pdbx_description
1 polymer ?
#
loop_
_entity_poly.entity_id
_entity_poly.type
_entity_poly.pdbx_seq_one_letter_code
_entity_poly.pdbx_strand_id
1 'polypeptide(L)'
;MAFLVRRLRRTFTHLIPRLFFGLVFIYVYCEYLIYYVTQIQCGWIMLSKEPNDGVEPVYAMVIADTHLLGSRNGHWFDKWRREWQMHRAFQTAMTLHSPNVVFVLGDLFDEGKWCPEKEFNDYVDRFYKLFKVPDGTAMYAVVGNHDIGFHYRITPHLAKRFESKLKSPPVQLISIRGNHFVLINSMAMEGDGCNLCARTIAEIANISTVDLVYVKHYPLYRESDSVCTEPDAAPLPERNGLFEERWDCLSKESTEYLVENLHPRAAFGAHTHHSCVVRHSFVPTPDHKIEFIEYTVPSFSWRNRLDPKYYLLTISPEEVKVSKCGMPREWTLQITAILMTLALIVYLRYYISVDSISYNYKQLSGKKV
;
A
#
# COMPACT_ATOMS: atom_id res chain seq x y z
N MET A 1 -28.52 -53.10 15.23
CA MET A 1 -27.12 -52.65 15.02
C MET A 1 -26.83 -52.23 13.57
N ALA A 2 -27.01 -53.08 12.55
CA ALA A 2 -26.73 -52.76 11.14
C ALA A 2 -27.51 -51.55 10.56
N PHE A 3 -28.71 -51.28 11.06
CA PHE A 3 -29.55 -50.14 10.67
C PHE A 3 -28.97 -48.79 11.12
N LEU A 4 -28.55 -48.71 12.40
CA LEU A 4 -27.90 -47.53 12.95
C LEU A 4 -26.61 -47.24 12.19
N VAL A 5 -25.84 -48.29 11.88
CA VAL A 5 -24.60 -48.22 11.10
C VAL A 5 -24.85 -47.74 9.66
N ARG A 6 -25.91 -48.21 8.97
CA ARG A 6 -26.27 -47.73 7.63
C ARG A 6 -26.73 -46.27 7.62
N ARG A 7 -27.51 -45.84 8.62
CA ARG A 7 -27.95 -44.45 8.77
C ARG A 7 -26.77 -43.53 9.07
N LEU A 8 -25.93 -43.88 10.05
CA LEU A 8 -24.69 -43.17 10.35
C LEU A 8 -23.81 -43.08 9.09
N ARG A 9 -23.55 -44.20 8.41
CA ARG A 9 -22.72 -44.23 7.20
C ARG A 9 -23.25 -43.31 6.10
N ARG A 10 -24.56 -43.28 5.83
CA ARG A 10 -25.18 -42.39 4.84
C ARG A 10 -25.07 -40.91 5.21
N THR A 11 -25.35 -40.58 6.47
CA THR A 11 -25.22 -39.19 6.96
C THR A 11 -23.77 -38.73 6.89
N PHE A 12 -22.81 -39.56 7.32
CA PHE A 12 -21.38 -39.27 7.22
C PHE A 12 -20.90 -39.10 5.76
N THR A 13 -21.35 -39.94 4.82
CA THR A 13 -20.95 -39.83 3.40
C THR A 13 -21.40 -38.53 2.74
N HIS A 14 -22.43 -37.87 3.26
CA HIS A 14 -22.96 -36.63 2.69
C HIS A 14 -22.60 -35.38 3.50
N LEU A 15 -22.36 -35.52 4.81
CA LEU A 15 -22.01 -34.42 5.70
C LEU A 15 -20.54 -34.00 5.53
N ILE A 16 -19.63 -34.98 5.46
CA ILE A 16 -18.18 -34.71 5.36
C ILE A 16 -17.85 -33.87 4.11
N PRO A 17 -18.35 -34.21 2.90
CA PRO A 17 -18.08 -33.38 1.72
C PRO A 17 -18.61 -31.96 1.86
N ARG A 18 -19.81 -31.78 2.43
CA ARG A 18 -20.41 -30.44 2.62
C ARG A 18 -19.61 -29.58 3.59
N LEU A 19 -19.19 -30.18 4.71
CA LEU A 19 -18.31 -29.50 5.67
C LEU A 19 -16.99 -29.13 4.99
N PHE A 20 -16.37 -30.08 4.29
CA PHE A 20 -15.13 -29.84 3.57
C PHE A 20 -15.25 -28.70 2.54
N PHE A 21 -16.21 -28.77 1.62
CA PHE A 21 -16.41 -27.73 0.61
C PHE A 21 -16.82 -26.39 1.23
N GLY A 22 -17.60 -26.40 2.31
CA GLY A 22 -17.93 -25.20 3.06
C GLY A 22 -16.70 -24.53 3.68
N LEU A 23 -15.83 -25.30 4.33
CA LEU A 23 -14.57 -24.80 4.89
C LEU A 23 -13.61 -24.30 3.81
N VAL A 24 -13.51 -25.02 2.68
CA VAL A 24 -12.73 -24.59 1.52
C VAL A 24 -13.26 -23.27 0.97
N PHE A 25 -14.58 -23.11 0.83
CA PHE A 25 -15.18 -21.87 0.38
C PHE A 25 -14.89 -20.70 1.32
N ILE A 26 -15.02 -20.91 2.64
CA ILE A 26 -14.68 -19.89 3.65
C ILE A 26 -13.21 -19.46 3.50
N TYR A 27 -12.31 -20.44 3.40
CA TYR A 27 -10.89 -20.17 3.20
C TYR A 27 -10.63 -19.37 1.92
N VAL A 28 -11.18 -19.80 0.78
CA VAL A 28 -11.03 -19.09 -0.50
C VAL A 28 -11.64 -17.68 -0.44
N TYR A 29 -12.77 -17.52 0.25
CA TYR A 29 -13.37 -16.20 0.39
C TYR A 29 -12.47 -15.26 1.20
N CYS A 30 -12.03 -15.69 2.38
CA CYS A 30 -11.23 -14.87 3.28
C CYS A 30 -9.80 -14.63 2.77
N GLU A 31 -9.18 -15.60 2.12
CA GLU A 31 -7.78 -15.46 1.66
C GLU A 31 -7.64 -14.97 0.22
N TYR A 32 -8.74 -14.84 -0.53
CA TYR A 32 -8.70 -14.43 -1.93
C TYR A 32 -9.85 -13.50 -2.34
N LEU A 33 -11.12 -13.94 -2.28
CA LEU A 33 -12.23 -13.20 -2.90
C LEU A 33 -12.53 -11.87 -2.22
N ILE A 34 -12.40 -11.77 -0.89
CA ILE A 34 -12.69 -10.56 -0.15
C ILE A 34 -11.85 -9.36 -0.60
N TYR A 35 -10.60 -9.59 -1.04
CA TYR A 35 -9.76 -8.52 -1.60
C TYR A 35 -10.38 -7.93 -2.87
N TYR A 36 -10.98 -8.76 -3.73
CA TYR A 36 -11.69 -8.29 -4.92
C TYR A 36 -12.98 -7.57 -4.53
N VAL A 37 -13.76 -8.12 -3.59
CA VAL A 37 -15.00 -7.50 -3.11
C VAL A 37 -14.75 -6.11 -2.52
N THR A 38 -13.65 -5.92 -1.78
CA THR A 38 -13.30 -4.62 -1.21
C THR A 38 -12.74 -3.66 -2.25
N GLN A 39 -11.79 -4.10 -3.08
CA GLN A 39 -11.05 -3.19 -3.96
C GLN A 39 -11.82 -2.81 -5.24
N ILE A 40 -12.76 -3.63 -5.71
CA ILE A 40 -13.59 -3.30 -6.90
C ILE A 40 -14.48 -2.07 -6.70
N GLN A 41 -14.69 -1.66 -5.44
CA GLN A 41 -15.44 -0.46 -5.08
C GLN A 41 -14.65 0.82 -5.31
N CYS A 42 -13.34 0.72 -5.60
CA CYS A 42 -12.48 1.84 -5.94
C CYS A 42 -12.17 1.85 -7.43
N GLY A 43 -11.89 3.02 -7.99
CA GLY A 43 -11.52 3.16 -9.39
C GLY A 43 -10.85 4.49 -9.70
N TRP A 44 -10.45 4.61 -10.96
CA TRP A 44 -9.85 5.82 -11.53
C TRP A 44 -10.86 6.96 -11.53
N ILE A 45 -10.45 8.13 -11.03
CA ILE A 45 -11.28 9.34 -11.11
C ILE A 45 -11.08 9.96 -12.49
N MET A 46 -12.18 10.37 -13.12
CA MET A 46 -12.14 11.05 -14.41
C MET A 46 -11.58 12.47 -14.27
N LEU A 47 -10.78 12.87 -15.25
CA LEU A 47 -10.29 14.24 -15.36
C LEU A 47 -11.47 15.19 -15.62
N SER A 48 -11.33 16.44 -15.17
CA SER A 48 -12.35 17.48 -15.33
C SER A 48 -12.46 17.97 -16.77
N LYS A 49 -11.38 17.83 -17.55
CA LYS A 49 -11.31 18.12 -18.98
C LYS A 49 -10.81 16.87 -19.68
N GLU A 50 -11.38 16.57 -20.85
CA GLU A 50 -10.78 15.55 -21.70
C GLU A 50 -9.38 16.05 -22.13
N PRO A 51 -8.36 15.17 -22.12
CA PRO A 51 -7.05 15.52 -22.65
C PRO A 51 -7.18 16.04 -24.08
N ASN A 52 -6.29 16.95 -24.49
CA ASN A 52 -6.20 17.36 -25.89
C ASN A 52 -6.13 16.12 -26.80
N ASP A 53 -6.81 16.18 -27.95
CA ASP A 53 -6.97 15.07 -28.90
C ASP A 53 -5.67 14.25 -29.05
N GLY A 54 -5.66 13.04 -28.46
CA GLY A 54 -4.61 12.03 -28.65
C GLY A 54 -3.63 11.77 -27.50
N VAL A 55 -3.66 12.51 -26.38
CA VAL A 55 -2.78 12.19 -25.22
C VAL A 55 -3.54 11.47 -24.12
N GLU A 56 -3.36 10.16 -24.00
CA GLU A 56 -3.97 9.40 -22.91
C GLU A 56 -3.43 9.83 -21.52
N PRO A 57 -4.26 9.85 -20.47
CA PRO A 57 -3.81 10.07 -19.10
C PRO A 57 -2.79 9.03 -18.64
N VAL A 58 -1.98 9.38 -17.63
CA VAL A 58 -1.17 8.41 -16.89
C VAL A 58 -2.00 7.89 -15.71
N TYR A 59 -2.17 6.58 -15.66
CA TYR A 59 -2.77 5.88 -14.53
C TYR A 59 -1.66 5.33 -13.63
N ALA A 60 -1.44 5.98 -12.49
CA ALA A 60 -0.41 5.58 -11.54
C ALA A 60 -1.02 4.98 -10.28
N MET A 61 -0.43 3.92 -9.75
CA MET A 61 -0.74 3.40 -8.42
C MET A 61 0.36 3.82 -7.45
N VAL A 62 0.00 4.26 -6.25
CA VAL A 62 0.97 4.66 -5.22
C VAL A 62 0.71 3.88 -3.93
N ILE A 63 1.76 3.23 -3.43
CA ILE A 63 1.78 2.52 -2.15
C ILE A 63 2.94 3.06 -1.30
N ALA A 64 2.88 2.82 0.01
CA ALA A 64 3.88 3.30 0.95
C ALA A 64 4.04 2.33 2.14
N ASP A 65 5.17 2.43 2.83
CA ASP A 65 5.41 1.82 4.15
C ASP A 65 5.01 0.34 4.18
N THR A 66 5.59 -0.45 3.29
CA THR A 66 5.30 -1.89 3.23
C THR A 66 5.92 -2.66 4.41
N HIS A 67 7.01 -2.15 4.99
CA HIS A 67 7.70 -2.71 6.16
C HIS A 67 7.85 -4.24 6.10
N LEU A 68 8.49 -4.77 5.05
CA LEU A 68 8.79 -6.20 5.01
C LEU A 68 9.59 -6.60 6.26
N LEU A 69 9.14 -7.66 6.93
CA LEU A 69 9.67 -8.03 8.24
C LEU A 69 11.05 -8.68 8.14
N GLY A 70 11.95 -8.24 9.02
CA GLY A 70 13.32 -8.74 9.09
C GLY A 70 13.46 -9.92 10.03
N SER A 71 14.70 -10.38 10.17
CA SER A 71 15.02 -11.52 11.03
C SER A 71 15.16 -11.16 12.52
N ARG A 72 15.32 -9.87 12.87
CA ARG A 72 15.64 -9.46 14.25
C ARG A 72 14.39 -9.22 15.09
N ASN A 73 13.51 -8.35 14.62
CA ASN A 73 12.29 -7.90 15.30
C ASN A 73 11.02 -8.47 14.64
N GLY A 74 11.17 -9.22 13.54
CA GLY A 74 10.06 -9.87 12.85
C GLY A 74 9.72 -11.24 13.43
N HIS A 75 8.49 -11.41 13.92
CA HIS A 75 7.98 -12.74 14.26
C HIS A 75 7.52 -13.48 12.99
N TRP A 76 7.86 -14.77 12.86
CA TRP A 76 7.60 -15.54 11.63
C TRP A 76 6.12 -15.61 11.24
N PHE A 77 5.22 -15.70 12.23
CA PHE A 77 3.78 -15.76 11.98
C PHE A 77 3.23 -14.40 11.51
N ASP A 78 3.69 -13.31 12.12
CA ASP A 78 3.32 -11.95 11.68
C ASP A 78 3.84 -11.72 10.26
N LYS A 79 5.09 -12.09 9.99
CA LYS A 79 5.68 -12.04 8.66
C LYS A 79 4.82 -12.76 7.63
N TRP A 80 4.48 -14.03 7.88
CA TRP A 80 3.64 -14.80 6.97
C TRP A 80 2.28 -14.13 6.71
N ARG A 81 1.59 -13.66 7.77
CA ARG A 81 0.25 -13.09 7.62
C ARG A 81 0.24 -11.72 6.95
N ARG A 82 1.14 -10.81 7.34
CA ARG A 82 1.22 -9.45 6.80
C ARG A 82 1.74 -9.44 5.38
N GLU A 83 2.78 -10.21 5.08
CA GLU A 83 3.30 -10.29 3.70
C GLU A 83 2.30 -10.98 2.75
N TRP A 84 1.56 -12.00 3.22
CA TRP A 84 0.47 -12.58 2.42
C TRP A 84 -0.65 -11.58 2.14
N GLN A 85 -1.03 -10.77 3.14
CA GLN A 85 -2.01 -9.70 2.94
C GLN A 85 -1.55 -8.70 1.89
N MET A 86 -0.34 -8.16 2.03
CA MET A 86 0.18 -7.18 1.08
C MET A 86 0.28 -7.77 -0.32
N HIS A 87 0.81 -8.99 -0.45
CA HIS A 87 0.88 -9.67 -1.74
C HIS A 87 -0.51 -9.84 -2.36
N ARG A 88 -1.46 -10.39 -1.61
CA ARG A 88 -2.80 -10.65 -2.14
C ARG A 88 -3.49 -9.35 -2.53
N ALA A 89 -3.41 -8.33 -1.68
CA ALA A 89 -4.01 -7.04 -1.96
C ALA A 89 -3.40 -6.38 -3.19
N PHE A 90 -2.07 -6.35 -3.29
CA PHE A 90 -1.37 -5.76 -4.43
C PHE A 90 -1.69 -6.49 -5.73
N GLN A 91 -1.64 -7.82 -5.76
CA GLN A 91 -1.97 -8.58 -6.97
C GLN A 91 -3.44 -8.41 -7.40
N THR A 92 -4.36 -8.26 -6.43
CA THR A 92 -5.75 -7.91 -6.72
C THR A 92 -5.86 -6.50 -7.32
N ALA A 93 -5.19 -5.49 -6.74
CA ALA A 93 -5.17 -4.13 -7.28
C ALA A 93 -4.62 -4.09 -8.72
N MET A 94 -3.51 -4.80 -8.97
CA MET A 94 -2.91 -4.92 -10.30
C MET A 94 -3.87 -5.55 -11.30
N THR A 95 -4.61 -6.59 -10.90
CA THR A 95 -5.62 -7.24 -11.75
C THR A 95 -6.79 -6.31 -12.06
N LEU A 96 -7.30 -5.60 -11.06
CA LEU A 96 -8.50 -4.77 -11.20
C LEU A 96 -8.23 -3.46 -11.95
N HIS A 97 -7.06 -2.85 -11.73
CA HIS A 97 -6.82 -1.48 -12.15
C HIS A 97 -5.80 -1.36 -13.30
N SER A 98 -4.89 -2.32 -13.45
CA SER A 98 -3.87 -2.35 -14.52
C SER A 98 -3.15 -0.99 -14.71
N PRO A 99 -2.46 -0.46 -13.68
CA PRO A 99 -1.79 0.84 -13.76
C PRO A 99 -0.62 0.84 -14.77
N ASN A 100 -0.34 2.00 -15.37
CA ASN A 100 0.82 2.19 -16.23
C ASN A 100 2.13 2.20 -15.43
N VAL A 101 2.08 2.73 -14.20
CA VAL A 101 3.24 2.86 -13.31
C VAL A 101 2.84 2.67 -11.85
N VAL A 102 3.73 2.09 -11.06
CA VAL A 102 3.61 1.96 -9.60
C VAL A 102 4.72 2.75 -8.94
N PHE A 103 4.37 3.61 -7.97
CA PHE A 103 5.31 4.28 -7.09
C PHE A 103 5.24 3.68 -5.69
N VAL A 104 6.40 3.39 -5.09
CA VAL A 104 6.52 2.84 -3.73
C VAL A 104 7.29 3.84 -2.86
N LEU A 105 6.61 4.43 -1.88
CA LEU A 105 7.09 5.57 -1.11
C LEU A 105 7.83 5.16 0.18
N GLY A 106 9.02 4.59 0.04
CA GLY A 106 9.92 4.31 1.17
C GLY A 106 9.41 3.29 2.17
N ASP A 107 10.29 2.99 3.13
CA ASP A 107 10.11 1.98 4.18
C ASP A 107 9.61 0.65 3.60
N LEU A 108 10.36 0.21 2.58
CA LEU A 108 10.15 -1.09 1.94
C LEU A 108 10.50 -2.20 2.93
N PHE A 109 11.54 -2.02 3.73
CA PHE A 109 12.07 -3.02 4.66
C PHE A 109 12.08 -2.48 6.10
N ASP A 110 11.56 -3.24 7.06
CA ASP A 110 11.52 -2.82 8.47
C ASP A 110 12.92 -2.72 9.10
N GLU A 111 13.87 -3.52 8.61
CA GLU A 111 15.23 -3.65 9.15
C GLU A 111 16.31 -3.40 8.09
N GLY A 112 15.97 -2.74 6.99
CA GLY A 112 16.88 -2.46 5.87
C GLY A 112 18.18 -1.80 6.34
N LYS A 113 18.09 -0.84 7.26
CA LYS A 113 19.24 -0.13 7.88
C LYS A 113 20.14 -0.98 8.78
N TRP A 114 19.67 -2.13 9.24
CA TRP A 114 20.38 -2.98 10.23
C TRP A 114 20.86 -4.31 9.66
N CYS A 115 20.26 -4.78 8.57
CA CYS A 115 20.56 -6.10 8.03
C CYS A 115 21.91 -6.14 7.27
N PRO A 116 22.63 -7.28 7.31
CA PRO A 116 23.81 -7.50 6.48
C PRO A 116 23.43 -7.61 5.00
N GLU A 117 24.43 -7.48 4.11
CA GLU A 117 24.19 -7.42 2.66
C GLU A 117 23.46 -8.64 2.09
N LYS A 118 23.70 -9.84 2.62
CA LYS A 118 22.96 -11.04 2.23
C LYS A 118 21.47 -10.92 2.51
N GLU A 119 21.10 -10.53 3.73
CA GLU A 119 19.69 -10.37 4.12
C GLU A 119 19.03 -9.20 3.37
N PHE A 120 19.79 -8.13 3.07
CA PHE A 120 19.31 -7.05 2.22
C PHE A 120 18.96 -7.53 0.80
N ASN A 121 19.77 -8.40 0.20
CA ASN A 121 19.46 -9.01 -1.09
C ASN A 121 18.20 -9.89 -1.02
N ASP A 122 18.08 -10.71 0.04
CA ASP A 122 16.87 -11.52 0.27
C ASP A 122 15.61 -10.65 0.45
N TYR A 123 15.76 -9.47 1.05
CA TYR A 123 14.72 -8.47 1.17
C TYR A 123 14.27 -7.94 -0.18
N VAL A 124 15.22 -7.54 -1.04
CA VAL A 124 14.96 -7.05 -2.39
C VAL A 124 14.25 -8.11 -3.24
N ASP A 125 14.75 -9.34 -3.25
CA ASP A 125 14.16 -10.44 -4.01
C ASP A 125 12.74 -10.74 -3.54
N ARG A 126 12.53 -10.72 -2.21
CA ARG A 126 11.19 -10.92 -1.62
C ARG A 126 10.24 -9.78 -1.96
N PHE A 127 10.69 -8.53 -1.94
CA PHE A 127 9.90 -7.38 -2.34
C PHE A 127 9.39 -7.51 -3.77
N TYR A 128 10.27 -7.75 -4.74
CA TYR A 128 9.86 -7.91 -6.14
C TYR A 128 8.99 -9.16 -6.37
N LYS A 129 9.13 -10.20 -5.53
CA LYS A 129 8.24 -11.37 -5.57
C LYS A 129 6.83 -11.06 -5.07
N LEU A 130 6.71 -10.33 -3.96
CA LEU A 130 5.41 -9.98 -3.37
C LEU A 130 4.68 -8.93 -4.21
N PHE A 131 5.40 -7.91 -4.67
CA PHE A 131 4.90 -6.78 -5.45
C PHE A 131 5.22 -6.91 -6.95
N LYS A 132 4.98 -8.10 -7.50
CA LYS A 132 5.24 -8.38 -8.92
C LYS A 132 4.31 -7.55 -9.81
N VAL A 133 4.89 -6.87 -10.79
CA VAL A 133 4.18 -6.13 -11.86
C VAL A 133 4.32 -6.86 -13.21
N PRO A 134 3.37 -6.70 -14.16
CA PRO A 134 3.48 -7.25 -15.51
C PRO A 134 4.48 -6.47 -16.39
N ASP A 135 4.94 -7.05 -17.50
CA ASP A 135 6.00 -6.50 -18.37
C ASP A 135 5.68 -5.13 -19.01
N GLY A 136 4.44 -4.64 -18.90
CA GLY A 136 4.00 -3.31 -19.36
C GLY A 136 3.87 -2.24 -18.27
N THR A 137 4.08 -2.60 -16.99
CA THR A 137 3.98 -1.67 -15.87
C THR A 137 5.35 -1.45 -15.24
N ALA A 138 5.80 -0.20 -15.16
CA ALA A 138 7.03 0.14 -14.45
C ALA A 138 6.77 0.28 -12.94
N MET A 139 7.74 -0.08 -12.11
CA MET A 139 7.69 0.18 -10.67
C MET A 139 8.94 0.95 -10.23
N TYR A 140 8.72 2.06 -9.53
CA TYR A 140 9.78 2.91 -9.00
C TYR A 140 9.63 3.05 -7.48
N ALA A 141 10.71 2.80 -6.76
CA ALA A 141 10.75 2.96 -5.32
C ALA A 141 11.60 4.18 -4.95
N VAL A 142 11.14 4.95 -3.98
CA VAL A 142 11.99 5.89 -3.24
C VAL A 142 12.40 5.25 -1.93
N VAL A 143 13.54 5.66 -1.40
CA VAL A 143 14.08 5.15 -0.15
C VAL A 143 13.40 5.79 1.05
N GLY A 144 13.20 5.02 2.13
CA GLY A 144 12.78 5.51 3.44
C GLY A 144 13.83 5.34 4.55
N ASN A 145 13.51 5.79 5.75
CA ASN A 145 14.43 5.80 6.88
C ASN A 145 14.61 4.42 7.51
N HIS A 146 13.68 3.48 7.35
CA HIS A 146 13.91 2.07 7.72
C HIS A 146 14.79 1.32 6.73
N ASP A 147 14.84 1.77 5.48
CA ASP A 147 15.64 1.15 4.43
C ASP A 147 17.14 1.41 4.58
N ILE A 148 17.53 2.66 4.89
CA ILE A 148 18.95 3.07 5.00
C ILE A 148 19.32 3.81 6.29
N GLY A 149 18.35 4.16 7.13
CA GLY A 149 18.53 4.91 8.37
C GLY A 149 18.02 6.35 8.27
N PHE A 150 17.75 6.96 9.43
CA PHE A 150 17.72 8.41 9.56
C PHE A 150 19.09 8.99 9.22
N HIS A 151 19.13 10.27 8.84
CA HIS A 151 20.30 10.93 8.30
C HIS A 151 21.59 10.64 9.08
N TYR A 152 21.58 10.82 10.41
CA TYR A 152 22.73 10.61 11.29
C TYR A 152 23.32 9.19 11.31
N ARG A 153 22.64 8.18 10.75
CA ARG A 153 23.11 6.78 10.67
C ARG A 153 23.44 6.32 9.25
N ILE A 154 23.20 7.14 8.24
CA ILE A 154 23.40 6.72 6.85
C ILE A 154 24.90 6.59 6.58
N THR A 155 25.30 5.42 6.08
CA THR A 155 26.66 5.22 5.57
C THR A 155 26.64 5.16 4.05
N PRO A 156 27.77 5.45 3.36
CA PRO A 156 27.87 5.31 1.91
C PRO A 156 27.48 3.90 1.41
N HIS A 157 27.75 2.86 2.20
CA HIS A 157 27.37 1.49 1.87
C HIS A 157 25.84 1.30 1.89
N LEU A 158 25.14 1.79 2.92
CA LEU A 158 23.69 1.67 3.04
C LEU A 158 22.96 2.39 1.89
N ALA A 159 23.37 3.62 1.59
CA ALA A 159 22.82 4.38 0.46
C ALA A 159 23.10 3.67 -0.88
N LYS A 160 24.35 3.27 -1.14
CA LYS A 160 24.76 2.65 -2.40
C LYS A 160 24.10 1.30 -2.66
N ARG A 161 23.95 0.46 -1.64
CA ARG A 161 23.32 -0.87 -1.83
C ARG A 161 21.84 -0.74 -2.16
N PHE A 162 21.14 0.23 -1.56
CA PHE A 162 19.74 0.51 -1.90
C PHE A 162 19.62 1.08 -3.32
N GLU A 163 20.40 2.11 -3.64
CA GLU A 163 20.44 2.74 -4.96
C GLU A 163 20.68 1.69 -6.07
N SER A 164 21.70 0.84 -5.90
CA SER A 164 22.06 -0.16 -6.91
C SER A 164 21.03 -1.29 -7.07
N LYS A 165 20.46 -1.79 -5.97
CA LYS A 165 19.54 -2.93 -6.01
C LYS A 165 18.14 -2.54 -6.43
N LEU A 166 17.66 -1.36 -6.06
CA LEU A 166 16.32 -0.87 -6.42
C LEU A 166 16.31 0.18 -7.53
N LYS A 167 17.48 0.53 -8.09
CA LYS A 167 17.64 1.57 -9.12
C LYS A 167 17.03 2.91 -8.68
N SER A 168 17.30 3.27 -7.43
CA SER A 168 16.76 4.44 -6.74
C SER A 168 17.90 5.41 -6.41
N PRO A 169 18.37 6.21 -7.38
CA PRO A 169 19.37 7.24 -7.11
C PRO A 169 18.81 8.32 -6.18
N PRO A 170 19.66 9.21 -5.63
CA PRO A 170 19.19 10.27 -4.74
C PRO A 170 18.12 11.16 -5.38
N VAL A 171 18.23 11.40 -6.69
CA VAL A 171 17.22 12.09 -7.50
C VAL A 171 16.99 11.32 -8.80
N GLN A 172 15.72 11.09 -9.16
CA GLN A 172 15.35 10.48 -10.44
C GLN A 172 14.21 11.25 -11.10
N LEU A 173 14.45 11.76 -12.32
CA LEU A 173 13.42 12.36 -13.16
C LEU A 173 12.84 11.31 -14.11
N ILE A 174 11.52 11.17 -14.14
CA ILE A 174 10.78 10.24 -14.98
C ILE A 174 9.73 11.00 -15.76
N SER A 175 9.66 10.78 -17.08
CA SER A 175 8.69 11.44 -17.96
C SER A 175 7.79 10.40 -18.61
N ILE A 176 6.47 10.49 -18.38
CA ILE A 176 5.48 9.56 -18.92
C ILE A 176 4.34 10.37 -19.52
N ARG A 177 4.11 10.25 -20.84
CA ARG A 177 3.00 10.91 -21.56
C ARG A 177 2.90 12.42 -21.25
N GLY A 178 4.04 13.12 -21.26
CA GLY A 178 4.11 14.56 -20.97
C GLY A 178 4.00 14.94 -19.48
N ASN A 179 3.94 13.96 -18.58
CA ASN A 179 3.95 14.18 -17.13
C ASN A 179 5.32 13.88 -16.56
N HIS A 180 5.82 14.77 -15.71
CA HIS A 180 7.15 14.70 -15.16
C HIS A 180 7.09 14.42 -13.65
N PHE A 181 7.76 13.37 -13.22
CA PHE A 181 7.85 12.93 -11.83
C PHE A 181 9.28 13.05 -11.35
N VAL A 182 9.49 13.71 -10.22
CA VAL A 182 10.80 13.77 -9.57
C VAL A 182 10.75 12.97 -8.28
N LEU A 183 11.54 11.91 -8.25
CA LEU A 183 11.70 11.02 -7.12
C LEU A 183 12.90 11.48 -6.31
N ILE A 184 12.70 11.73 -5.01
CA ILE A 184 13.72 12.36 -4.16
C ILE A 184 13.94 11.52 -2.91
N ASN A 185 15.21 11.23 -2.62
CA ASN A 185 15.65 10.66 -1.36
C ASN A 185 15.52 11.71 -0.24
N SER A 186 14.46 11.58 0.58
CA SER A 186 14.18 12.49 1.68
C SER A 186 15.33 12.61 2.71
N MET A 187 16.05 11.52 2.96
CA MET A 187 17.13 11.51 3.95
C MET A 187 18.40 12.21 3.45
N ALA A 188 18.45 12.56 2.16
CA ALA A 188 19.48 13.39 1.57
C ALA A 188 19.15 14.89 1.61
N MET A 189 17.99 15.27 2.13
CA MET A 189 17.53 16.65 2.28
C MET A 189 17.78 17.20 3.69
N GLU A 190 18.88 16.79 4.34
CA GLU A 190 19.27 17.26 5.67
C GLU A 190 19.74 18.73 5.68
N GLY A 191 20.46 19.12 4.61
CA GLY A 191 21.03 20.46 4.45
C GLY A 191 22.42 20.67 5.07
N ASP A 192 23.09 19.60 5.53
CA ASP A 192 24.41 19.69 6.20
C ASP A 192 25.63 19.63 5.26
N GLY A 193 25.40 19.47 3.95
CA GLY A 193 26.46 19.39 2.94
C GLY A 193 27.18 18.04 2.86
N CYS A 194 26.65 16.98 3.49
CA CYS A 194 27.19 15.63 3.38
C CYS A 194 27.34 15.19 1.90
N ASN A 195 28.21 14.21 1.60
CA ASN A 195 28.41 13.74 0.21
C ASN A 195 27.11 13.31 -0.51
N LEU A 196 26.20 12.64 0.21
CA LEU A 196 24.89 12.25 -0.33
C LEU A 196 24.02 13.48 -0.60
N CYS A 197 24.03 14.44 0.32
CA CYS A 197 23.27 15.68 0.28
C CYS A 197 23.74 16.60 -0.86
N ALA A 198 25.05 16.83 -0.95
CA ALA A 198 25.68 17.62 -2.00
C ALA A 198 25.40 17.03 -3.39
N ARG A 199 25.44 15.70 -3.52
CA ARG A 199 25.05 15.00 -4.76
C ARG A 199 23.57 15.24 -5.08
N THR A 200 22.67 15.10 -4.11
CA THR A 200 21.24 15.37 -4.31
C THR A 200 20.97 16.79 -4.77
N ILE A 201 21.58 17.79 -4.12
CA ILE A 201 21.45 19.21 -4.51
C ILE A 201 21.98 19.45 -5.93
N ALA A 202 23.13 18.85 -6.29
CA ALA A 202 23.68 18.96 -7.64
C ALA A 202 22.80 18.29 -8.69
N GLU A 203 22.20 17.13 -8.37
CA GLU A 203 21.27 16.44 -9.27
C GLU A 203 19.95 17.22 -9.45
N ILE A 204 19.41 17.83 -8.38
CA ILE A 204 18.24 18.73 -8.44
C ILE A 204 18.54 19.95 -9.32
N ALA A 205 19.70 20.58 -9.14
CA ALA A 205 20.08 21.77 -9.90
C ALA A 205 20.19 21.51 -11.43
N ASN A 206 20.38 20.24 -11.84
CA ASN A 206 20.42 19.85 -13.25
C ASN A 206 19.03 19.62 -13.86
N ILE A 207 17.95 19.67 -13.07
CA ILE A 207 16.58 19.53 -13.57
C ILE A 207 16.12 20.89 -14.09
N SER A 208 15.95 20.99 -15.42
CA SER A 208 15.43 22.19 -16.09
C SER A 208 13.93 22.13 -16.36
N THR A 209 13.26 21.03 -15.98
CA THR A 209 11.84 20.80 -16.23
C THR A 209 10.98 21.39 -15.12
N VAL A 210 9.88 22.03 -15.49
CA VAL A 210 8.87 22.62 -14.58
C VAL A 210 7.63 21.72 -14.48
N ASP A 211 6.69 22.08 -13.61
CA ASP A 211 5.39 21.39 -13.45
C ASP A 211 5.50 19.92 -13.01
N LEU A 212 6.38 19.70 -12.02
CA LEU A 212 6.75 18.39 -11.53
C LEU A 212 5.74 17.82 -10.52
N VAL A 213 5.62 16.49 -10.49
CA VAL A 213 4.98 15.74 -9.41
C VAL A 213 6.07 15.16 -8.51
N TYR A 214 6.07 15.55 -7.24
CA TYR A 214 7.04 15.01 -6.28
C TYR A 214 6.62 13.63 -5.80
N VAL A 215 7.60 12.74 -5.70
CA VAL A 215 7.44 11.40 -5.16
C VAL A 215 8.57 11.20 -4.15
N LYS A 216 8.25 11.16 -2.87
CA LYS A 216 9.25 11.09 -1.78
C LYS A 216 8.69 10.36 -0.57
N HIS A 217 9.55 10.01 0.37
CA HIS A 217 9.11 9.31 1.57
C HIS A 217 8.65 10.28 2.68
N TYR A 218 9.42 11.30 3.03
CA TYR A 218 8.99 12.25 4.07
C TYR A 218 8.00 13.29 3.53
N PRO A 219 6.96 13.65 4.30
CA PRO A 219 6.15 14.83 4.03
C PRO A 219 7.00 16.10 3.92
N LEU A 220 6.51 17.12 3.22
CA LEU A 220 7.06 18.47 3.30
C LEU A 220 6.84 19.00 4.72
N TYR A 221 7.57 20.06 5.04
CA TYR A 221 7.46 20.71 6.33
C TYR A 221 5.99 21.06 6.65
N ARG A 222 5.53 20.60 7.81
CA ARG A 222 4.30 21.03 8.47
C ARG A 222 4.46 20.82 9.98
N GLU A 223 3.82 21.68 10.77
CA GLU A 223 3.98 21.65 12.24
C GLU A 223 3.41 20.39 12.90
N SER A 224 2.35 19.82 12.32
CA SER A 224 1.68 18.60 12.79
C SER A 224 0.69 18.11 11.74
N ASP A 225 0.05 16.97 12.02
CA ASP A 225 -1.08 16.46 11.24
C ASP A 225 -2.43 17.07 11.65
N SER A 226 -2.47 18.09 12.51
CA SER A 226 -3.71 18.68 13.05
C SER A 226 -4.70 19.16 11.99
N VAL A 227 -4.19 19.60 10.83
CA VAL A 227 -4.99 20.04 9.67
C VAL A 227 -5.64 18.89 8.89
N CYS A 228 -5.15 17.66 9.05
CA CYS A 228 -5.63 16.49 8.35
C CYS A 228 -7.00 16.10 8.91
N THR A 229 -8.05 16.06 8.09
CA THR A 229 -9.42 15.77 8.55
C THR A 229 -10.00 14.47 8.01
N GLU A 230 -9.23 13.74 7.23
CA GLU A 230 -9.69 12.53 6.56
C GLU A 230 -9.99 11.40 7.57
N PRO A 231 -10.90 10.45 7.25
CA PRO A 231 -11.28 9.37 8.15
C PRO A 231 -10.12 8.47 8.61
N ASP A 232 -9.03 8.45 7.85
CA ASP A 232 -7.83 7.64 8.04
C ASP A 232 -6.57 8.46 8.37
N ALA A 233 -6.76 9.76 8.68
CA ALA A 233 -5.75 10.58 9.30
C ALA A 233 -5.45 10.09 10.73
N ALA A 234 -4.29 10.48 11.28
CA ALA A 234 -3.85 10.08 12.62
C ALA A 234 -4.97 10.32 13.65
N PRO A 235 -5.21 9.42 14.62
CA PRO A 235 -6.23 9.67 15.64
C PRO A 235 -5.84 10.81 16.58
N LEU A 236 -6.80 11.39 17.30
CA LEU A 236 -6.49 12.29 18.41
C LEU A 236 -6.06 11.45 19.64
N PRO A 237 -5.06 11.90 20.43
CA PRO A 237 -4.34 13.18 20.34
C PRO A 237 -3.10 13.18 19.43
N GLU A 238 -2.69 12.02 18.91
CA GLU A 238 -1.47 11.83 18.10
C GLU A 238 -1.37 12.84 16.94
N ARG A 239 -2.48 13.09 16.26
CA ARG A 239 -2.58 14.07 15.17
C ARG A 239 -2.08 15.48 15.53
N ASN A 240 -2.21 15.88 16.80
CA ASN A 240 -1.81 17.20 17.28
C ASN A 240 -0.37 17.23 17.83
N GLY A 241 0.34 16.10 17.79
CA GLY A 241 1.76 16.05 18.13
C GLY A 241 2.56 16.93 17.17
N LEU A 242 3.47 17.73 17.72
CA LEU A 242 4.37 18.56 16.92
C LEU A 242 5.37 17.65 16.19
N PHE A 243 5.57 17.92 14.91
CA PHE A 243 6.57 17.24 14.11
C PHE A 243 7.97 17.76 14.40
N GLU A 244 8.91 16.84 14.49
CA GLU A 244 10.34 17.12 14.49
C GLU A 244 10.84 17.18 13.04
N GLU A 245 11.38 18.34 12.65
CA GLU A 245 12.02 18.52 11.34
C GLU A 245 13.17 17.53 11.16
N ARG A 246 13.37 17.04 9.93
CA ARG A 246 14.39 16.04 9.55
C ARG A 246 14.12 14.63 10.15
N TRP A 247 13.06 14.49 10.94
CA TRP A 247 12.62 13.23 11.51
C TRP A 247 11.24 12.83 10.99
N ASP A 248 10.21 13.59 11.34
CA ASP A 248 8.81 13.31 10.97
C ASP A 248 8.44 13.92 9.61
N CYS A 249 9.13 15.00 9.23
CA CYS A 249 8.97 15.69 7.96
C CYS A 249 10.31 16.30 7.48
N LEU A 250 10.36 16.77 6.23
CA LEU A 250 11.49 17.57 5.77
C LEU A 250 11.59 18.87 6.58
N SER A 251 12.79 19.43 6.69
CA SER A 251 12.94 20.75 7.28
C SER A 251 12.23 21.83 6.46
N LYS A 252 11.93 22.95 7.09
CA LYS A 252 11.34 24.11 6.41
C LYS A 252 12.25 24.58 5.29
N GLU A 253 13.56 24.68 5.52
CA GLU A 253 14.52 25.14 4.52
C GLU A 253 14.59 24.19 3.31
N SER A 254 14.63 22.88 3.56
CA SER A 254 14.64 21.88 2.48
C SER A 254 13.33 21.86 1.71
N THR A 255 12.21 22.12 2.38
CA THR A 255 10.89 22.26 1.75
C THR A 255 10.85 23.46 0.82
N GLU A 256 11.26 24.63 1.30
CA GLU A 256 11.33 25.87 0.52
C GLU A 256 12.28 25.72 -0.67
N TYR A 257 13.48 25.16 -0.45
CA TYR A 257 14.45 24.89 -1.52
C TYR A 257 13.85 24.03 -2.63
N LEU A 258 13.16 22.94 -2.29
CA LEU A 258 12.54 22.08 -3.30
C LEU A 258 11.47 22.84 -4.08
N VAL A 259 10.54 23.50 -3.38
CA VAL A 259 9.42 24.21 -4.00
C VAL A 259 9.90 25.30 -4.95
N GLU A 260 10.90 26.09 -4.54
CA GLU A 260 11.47 27.18 -5.35
C GLU A 260 12.26 26.69 -6.56
N ASN A 261 12.95 25.56 -6.47
CA ASN A 261 13.77 25.07 -7.60
C ASN A 261 12.96 24.21 -8.57
N LEU A 262 11.95 23.50 -8.09
CA LEU A 262 11.28 22.44 -8.87
C LEU A 262 9.79 22.71 -9.15
N HIS A 263 9.19 23.77 -8.58
CA HIS A 263 7.83 24.26 -8.89
C HIS A 263 6.78 23.12 -9.02
N PRO A 264 6.46 22.45 -7.90
CA PRO A 264 5.59 21.28 -7.94
C PRO A 264 4.15 21.69 -8.20
N ARG A 265 3.42 20.83 -8.92
CA ARG A 265 1.95 20.92 -9.02
C ARG A 265 1.22 19.92 -8.11
N ALA A 266 1.91 18.89 -7.66
CA ALA A 266 1.45 17.96 -6.63
C ALA A 266 2.65 17.29 -5.93
N ALA A 267 2.47 16.87 -4.69
CA ALA A 267 3.47 16.11 -3.96
C ALA A 267 2.87 14.87 -3.31
N PHE A 268 3.61 13.76 -3.33
CA PHE A 268 3.26 12.52 -2.67
C PHE A 268 4.36 12.15 -1.68
N GLY A 269 3.97 12.04 -0.40
CA GLY A 269 4.78 11.65 0.75
C GLY A 269 4.21 10.42 1.46
N ALA A 270 4.87 9.94 2.50
CA ALA A 270 4.48 8.79 3.32
C ALA A 270 4.99 8.99 4.77
N HIS A 271 5.62 7.98 5.38
CA HIS A 271 6.32 8.02 6.67
C HIS A 271 5.42 8.06 7.92
N THR A 272 4.41 8.93 7.96
CA THR A 272 3.53 9.04 9.14
C THR A 272 2.56 7.87 9.27
N HIS A 273 2.54 6.95 8.29
CA HIS A 273 1.58 5.86 8.10
C HIS A 273 0.12 6.30 7.94
N HIS A 274 -0.19 7.58 8.17
CA HIS A 274 -1.51 8.17 8.17
C HIS A 274 -1.79 8.97 6.91
N SER A 275 -3.06 8.98 6.49
CA SER A 275 -3.42 9.80 5.34
C SER A 275 -3.50 11.25 5.75
N CYS A 276 -2.95 12.12 4.92
CA CYS A 276 -3.17 13.55 5.04
C CYS A 276 -3.22 14.21 3.67
N VAL A 277 -4.04 15.24 3.55
CA VAL A 277 -4.08 16.12 2.39
C VAL A 277 -3.85 17.53 2.89
N VAL A 278 -2.75 18.15 2.44
CA VAL A 278 -2.36 19.50 2.82
C VAL A 278 -2.31 20.38 1.57
N ARG A 279 -2.89 21.57 1.65
CA ARG A 279 -2.74 22.60 0.63
C ARG A 279 -1.56 23.48 1.03
N HIS A 280 -0.54 23.48 0.18
CA HIS A 280 0.63 24.32 0.34
C HIS A 280 0.48 25.60 -0.49
N SER A 281 0.94 26.72 0.07
CA SER A 281 0.94 28.02 -0.59
C SER A 281 2.23 28.76 -0.22
N PHE A 282 3.19 28.78 -1.13
CA PHE A 282 4.47 29.46 -0.98
C PHE A 282 4.46 30.76 -1.80
N VAL A 283 5.04 31.82 -1.25
CA VAL A 283 5.17 33.13 -1.91
C VAL A 283 6.64 33.53 -1.93
N PRO A 284 7.48 32.98 -2.84
CA PRO A 284 8.90 33.29 -2.89
C PRO A 284 9.19 34.75 -3.23
N THR A 285 8.32 35.38 -4.04
CA THR A 285 8.36 36.81 -4.35
C THR A 285 6.96 37.41 -4.32
N PRO A 286 6.78 38.74 -4.17
CA PRO A 286 5.45 39.36 -4.14
C PRO A 286 4.58 39.05 -5.38
N ASP A 287 5.22 38.81 -6.53
CA ASP A 287 4.55 38.54 -7.81
C ASP A 287 4.48 37.05 -8.16
N HIS A 288 5.08 36.17 -7.36
CA HIS A 288 5.14 34.74 -7.63
C HIS A 288 4.60 33.92 -6.46
N LYS A 289 3.54 33.16 -6.71
CA LYS A 289 2.90 32.27 -5.74
C LYS A 289 2.87 30.85 -6.31
N ILE A 290 3.33 29.89 -5.52
CA ILE A 290 3.33 28.46 -5.86
C ILE A 290 2.33 27.77 -4.94
N GLU A 291 1.28 27.20 -5.53
CA GLU A 291 0.24 26.47 -4.80
C GLU A 291 0.11 25.05 -5.35
N PHE A 292 0.06 24.09 -4.44
CA PHE A 292 -0.11 22.68 -4.79
C PHE A 292 -0.69 21.90 -3.62
N ILE A 293 -1.11 20.66 -3.91
CA ILE A 293 -1.61 19.74 -2.90
C ILE A 293 -0.55 18.68 -2.62
N GLU A 294 -0.26 18.48 -1.34
CA GLU A 294 0.51 17.35 -0.87
C GLU A 294 -0.43 16.27 -0.32
N TYR A 295 -0.13 15.04 -0.71
CA TYR A 295 -0.80 13.82 -0.31
C TYR A 295 0.17 12.95 0.48
N THR A 296 -0.08 12.76 1.78
CA THR A 296 0.59 11.71 2.56
C THR A 296 -0.17 10.41 2.34
N VAL A 297 0.51 9.43 1.74
CA VAL A 297 -0.02 8.10 1.43
C VAL A 297 0.07 7.26 2.70
N PRO A 298 -1.04 6.67 3.17
CA PRO A 298 -1.01 5.81 4.35
C PRO A 298 -0.31 4.48 4.06
N SER A 299 0.11 3.80 5.12
CA SER A 299 0.77 2.51 4.99
C SER A 299 -0.09 1.45 4.28
N PHE A 300 0.57 0.64 3.45
CA PHE A 300 0.01 -0.50 2.75
C PHE A 300 -0.08 -1.78 3.62
N SER A 301 0.45 -1.74 4.85
CA SER A 301 0.62 -2.91 5.72
C SER A 301 -0.32 -2.88 6.93
N TRP A 302 -0.93 -4.03 7.25
CA TRP A 302 -1.66 -4.18 8.52
C TRP A 302 -0.81 -4.01 9.77
N ARG A 303 0.52 -4.09 9.65
CA ARG A 303 1.44 -3.92 10.76
C ARG A 303 1.43 -2.49 11.29
N ASN A 304 1.37 -1.52 10.38
CA ASN A 304 1.38 -0.10 10.72
C ASN A 304 -0.02 0.44 11.00
N ARG A 305 -1.06 -0.14 10.37
CA ARG A 305 -2.45 0.32 10.57
C ARG A 305 -3.51 -0.73 10.26
N LEU A 306 -4.66 -0.64 10.93
CA LEU A 306 -5.76 -1.62 10.80
C LEU A 306 -6.55 -1.51 9.49
N ASP A 307 -6.47 -0.38 8.80
CA ASP A 307 -7.21 -0.07 7.57
C ASP A 307 -6.29 0.42 6.44
N PRO A 308 -5.32 -0.41 5.99
CA PRO A 308 -4.30 0.00 5.05
C PRO A 308 -4.92 0.34 3.68
N LYS A 309 -4.28 1.23 2.95
CA LYS A 309 -4.80 1.78 1.70
C LYS A 309 -3.69 1.99 0.66
N TYR A 310 -4.10 2.29 -0.56
CA TYR A 310 -3.24 2.72 -1.65
C TYR A 310 -3.96 3.77 -2.47
N TYR A 311 -3.23 4.55 -3.25
CA TYR A 311 -3.79 5.59 -4.10
C TYR A 311 -3.75 5.17 -5.56
N LEU A 312 -4.78 5.58 -6.30
CA LEU A 312 -4.86 5.54 -7.75
C LEU A 312 -4.89 6.98 -8.25
N LEU A 313 -3.96 7.33 -9.13
CA LEU A 313 -3.82 8.66 -9.70
C LEU A 313 -4.20 8.62 -11.17
N THR A 314 -5.08 9.54 -11.58
CA THR A 314 -5.30 9.86 -13.00
C THR A 314 -4.63 11.20 -13.27
N ILE A 315 -3.64 11.21 -14.16
CA ILE A 315 -2.75 12.35 -14.34
C ILE A 315 -2.73 12.80 -15.80
N SER A 316 -2.98 14.09 -16.04
CA SER A 316 -2.66 14.82 -17.27
C SER A 316 -1.64 15.94 -16.97
N PRO A 317 -1.06 16.60 -17.98
CA PRO A 317 -0.19 17.75 -17.75
C PRO A 317 -0.86 18.88 -16.93
N GLU A 318 -2.18 19.03 -17.02
CA GLU A 318 -2.92 20.09 -16.33
C GLU A 318 -3.51 19.67 -14.98
N GLU A 319 -3.75 18.38 -14.75
CA GLU A 319 -4.52 17.92 -13.59
C GLU A 319 -4.01 16.60 -13.00
N VAL A 320 -4.08 16.51 -11.66
CA VAL A 320 -3.83 15.30 -10.88
C VAL A 320 -5.10 14.98 -10.09
N LYS A 321 -5.75 13.85 -10.39
CA LYS A 321 -6.88 13.33 -9.60
C LYS A 321 -6.43 12.15 -8.77
N VAL A 322 -6.83 12.12 -7.49
CA VAL A 322 -6.42 11.10 -6.52
C VAL A 322 -7.63 10.35 -5.99
N SER A 323 -7.63 9.04 -6.17
CA SER A 323 -8.61 8.11 -5.60
C SER A 323 -7.93 7.28 -4.52
N LYS A 324 -8.53 7.23 -3.34
CA LYS A 324 -8.01 6.49 -2.19
C LYS A 324 -8.75 5.16 -2.06
N CYS A 325 -8.02 4.06 -2.23
CA CYS A 325 -8.60 2.72 -2.23
C CYS A 325 -8.30 1.97 -0.94
N GLY A 326 -9.36 1.51 -0.27
CA GLY A 326 -9.24 0.69 0.92
C GLY A 326 -8.94 -0.77 0.61
N MET A 327 -8.21 -1.42 1.51
CA MET A 327 -8.05 -2.88 1.52
C MET A 327 -8.90 -3.51 2.62
N PRO A 328 -9.16 -4.83 2.59
CA PRO A 328 -9.83 -5.51 3.69
C PRO A 328 -9.13 -5.20 5.02
N ARG A 329 -9.92 -4.95 6.06
CA ARG A 329 -9.38 -4.82 7.43
C ARG A 329 -9.19 -6.21 8.02
N GLU A 330 -8.18 -6.36 8.87
CA GLU A 330 -7.90 -7.63 9.54
C GLU A 330 -9.12 -8.15 10.33
N TRP A 331 -9.82 -7.28 11.07
CA TRP A 331 -11.00 -7.69 11.81
C TRP A 331 -12.18 -8.02 10.90
N THR A 332 -12.33 -7.34 9.75
CA THR A 332 -13.41 -7.65 8.80
C THR A 332 -13.25 -9.08 8.29
N LEU A 333 -12.03 -9.52 8.02
CA LEU A 333 -11.74 -10.92 7.67
C LEU A 333 -12.13 -11.90 8.77
N GLN A 334 -11.74 -11.61 10.02
CA GLN A 334 -12.04 -12.45 11.17
C GLN A 334 -13.56 -12.58 11.40
N ILE A 335 -14.28 -11.45 11.38
CA ILE A 335 -15.73 -11.44 11.53
C ILE A 335 -16.41 -12.19 10.38
N THR A 336 -16.00 -11.96 9.14
CA THR A 336 -16.56 -12.68 7.99
C THR A 336 -16.34 -14.19 8.12
N ALA A 337 -15.13 -14.63 8.50
CA ALA A 337 -14.85 -16.05 8.72
C ALA A 337 -15.74 -16.66 9.81
N ILE A 338 -15.93 -15.95 10.93
CA ILE A 338 -16.82 -16.38 12.02
C ILE A 338 -18.27 -16.50 11.53
N LEU A 339 -18.79 -15.47 10.87
CA LEU A 339 -20.17 -15.45 10.38
C LEU A 339 -20.43 -16.55 9.34
N MET A 340 -19.51 -16.75 8.40
CA MET A 340 -19.64 -17.82 7.41
C MET A 340 -19.53 -19.22 8.05
N THR A 341 -18.69 -19.38 9.07
CA THR A 341 -18.58 -20.64 9.83
C THR A 341 -19.88 -20.93 10.59
N LEU A 342 -20.46 -19.93 11.25
CA LEU A 342 -21.76 -20.07 11.91
C LEU A 342 -22.86 -20.42 10.91
N ALA A 343 -22.90 -19.76 9.75
CA ALA A 343 -23.84 -20.06 8.68
C ALA A 343 -23.67 -21.50 8.17
N LEU A 344 -22.43 -21.98 8.01
CA LEU A 344 -22.14 -23.37 7.64
C LEU A 344 -22.66 -24.35 8.70
N ILE A 345 -22.44 -24.08 9.98
CA ILE A 345 -22.94 -24.92 11.08
C ILE A 345 -24.48 -24.99 11.05
N VAL A 346 -25.15 -23.85 10.87
CA VAL A 346 -26.62 -23.79 10.76
C VAL A 346 -27.11 -24.58 9.55
N TYR A 347 -26.47 -24.41 8.38
CA TYR A 347 -26.77 -25.16 7.17
C TYR A 347 -26.62 -26.68 7.37
N LEU A 348 -25.53 -27.12 7.99
CA LEU A 348 -25.29 -28.54 8.26
C LEU A 348 -26.32 -29.12 9.24
N ARG A 349 -26.70 -28.37 10.28
CA ARG A 349 -27.77 -28.78 11.21
C ARG A 349 -29.11 -28.90 10.51
N TYR A 350 -29.47 -27.92 9.68
CA TYR A 350 -30.69 -27.98 8.87
C TYR A 350 -30.69 -29.20 7.94
N TYR A 351 -29.57 -29.45 7.25
CA TYR A 351 -29.41 -30.60 6.36
C TYR A 351 -29.59 -31.94 7.10
N ILE A 352 -28.99 -32.11 8.28
CA ILE A 352 -29.15 -33.32 9.11
C ILE A 352 -30.61 -33.51 9.51
N SER A 353 -31.30 -32.43 9.92
CA SER A 353 -32.71 -32.48 10.30
C SER A 353 -33.60 -32.94 9.13
N VAL A 354 -33.42 -32.34 7.94
CA VAL A 354 -34.18 -32.69 6.74
C VAL A 354 -33.87 -34.11 6.26
N ASP A 355 -32.60 -34.53 6.24
CA ASP A 355 -32.23 -35.90 5.85
C ASP A 355 -32.83 -36.92 6.82
N SER A 356 -32.86 -36.62 8.13
CA SER A 356 -33.51 -37.43 9.16
C SER A 356 -35.02 -37.56 8.92
N ILE A 357 -35.71 -36.46 8.62
CA ILE A 357 -37.15 -36.47 8.30
C ILE A 357 -37.40 -37.27 7.02
N SER A 358 -36.63 -37.03 5.96
CA SER A 358 -36.75 -37.75 4.68
C SER A 358 -36.49 -39.25 4.83
N TYR A 359 -35.50 -39.62 5.63
CA TYR A 359 -35.19 -41.02 5.95
C TYR A 359 -36.33 -41.69 6.71
N ASN A 360 -36.87 -41.03 7.76
CA ASN A 360 -38.00 -41.53 8.53
C ASN A 360 -39.27 -41.65 7.66
N TYR A 361 -39.55 -40.68 6.78
CA TYR A 361 -40.69 -40.72 5.85
C TYR A 361 -40.57 -41.84 4.80
N LYS A 362 -39.37 -42.05 4.23
CA LYS A 362 -39.10 -43.19 3.34
C LYS A 362 -39.28 -44.54 4.06
N GLN A 363 -39.05 -44.57 5.36
CA GLN A 363 -39.26 -45.77 6.17
C GLN A 363 -40.76 -46.01 6.47
N LEU A 364 -41.51 -44.94 6.78
CA LEU A 364 -42.96 -45.00 7.06
C LEU A 364 -43.80 -45.27 5.81
N SER A 365 -43.38 -44.81 4.62
CA SER A 365 -44.13 -45.00 3.37
C SER A 365 -44.00 -46.38 2.73
N GLY A 366 -43.31 -47.33 3.38
CA GLY A 366 -43.43 -48.76 3.08
C GLY A 366 -43.01 -49.22 1.67
N LYS A 367 -42.30 -48.41 0.87
CA LYS A 367 -41.75 -48.88 -0.41
C LYS A 367 -40.59 -49.85 -0.14
N LYS A 368 -40.90 -51.15 -0.10
CA LYS A 368 -39.96 -52.22 -0.40
C LYS A 368 -39.37 -51.95 -1.79
N VAL A 369 -38.04 -51.80 -1.86
CA VAL A 369 -37.28 -52.08 -3.09
C VAL A 369 -37.03 -53.58 -3.11
#